data_AF-A0A376F6D9-F1
#
_entry.id   AF-A0A376F6D9-F1
#
_cell.length_a   1.000
_cell.length_b   1.000
_cell.length_c   1.000
_cell.angle_alpha   90.00
_cell.angle_beta   90.00
_cell.angle_gamma   90.00
#
_symmetry.space_group_name_H-M   'P 1'
#
loop_
_entity.id
_entity.type
_entity.pdbx_description
1 polymer ?
#
loop_
_entity_poly.entity_id
_entity_poly.type
_entity_poly.pdbx_seq_one_letter_code
_entity_poly.pdbx_strand_id
1 'polypeptide(L)'
;MFCVQCEQTIRTPAGNGCSYAQGMCGKTAETSDLQDLLIAALQGLSAWAFKAREYGIVDHYVDSFAPRAFFSTLTNVNFDSPRIVGYAREAIALREALKAQCLKADAGARVEKPDV
;
A
#
# COMPACT_ATOMS: atom_id res chain seq x y z
N MET A 1 -9.90 -6.39 10.08
CA MET A 1 -9.84 -6.91 8.70
C MET A 1 -11.18 -6.86 7.98
N PHE A 2 -11.13 -6.61 6.68
CA PHE A 2 -12.16 -6.96 5.72
C PHE A 2 -11.48 -7.29 4.40
N CYS A 3 -11.50 -8.56 3.96
CA CYS A 3 -10.76 -8.97 2.76
C CYS A 3 -11.63 -9.78 1.79
N VAL A 4 -11.73 -9.29 0.55
CA VAL A 4 -12.57 -9.84 -0.54
C VAL A 4 -11.78 -10.11 -1.82
N GLN A 5 -10.44 -10.06 -1.78
CA GLN A 5 -9.61 -10.09 -2.98
C GLN A 5 -9.59 -11.44 -3.73
N CYS A 6 -9.82 -12.54 -3.03
CA CYS A 6 -9.73 -13.89 -3.61
C CYS A 6 -11.11 -14.50 -3.84
N GLU A 7 -11.17 -15.43 -4.79
CA GLU A 7 -12.38 -16.19 -5.12
C GLU A 7 -12.93 -16.97 -3.92
N GLN A 8 -12.02 -17.48 -3.06
CA GLN A 8 -12.35 -18.25 -1.85
C GLN A 8 -12.78 -17.39 -0.66
N THR A 9 -13.04 -16.09 -0.83
CA THR A 9 -13.53 -15.23 0.26
C THR A 9 -14.87 -15.73 0.80
N ILE A 10 -15.15 -15.48 2.08
CA ILE A 10 -16.38 -15.94 2.74
C ILE A 10 -17.59 -15.35 2.02
N ARG A 11 -18.54 -16.22 1.64
CA ARG A 11 -19.85 -15.85 1.11
C ARG A 11 -20.92 -16.61 1.86
N THR A 12 -21.70 -15.91 2.67
CA THR A 12 -22.78 -16.48 3.48
C THR A 12 -24.02 -15.57 3.45
N PRO A 13 -25.20 -16.08 3.82
CA PRO A 13 -26.39 -15.24 3.96
C PRO A 13 -26.23 -14.10 4.99
N ALA A 14 -25.33 -14.26 5.97
CA ALA A 14 -25.06 -13.26 7.00
C ALA A 14 -24.09 -12.17 6.54
N GLY A 15 -23.36 -12.37 5.44
CA GLY A 15 -22.39 -11.40 4.94
C GLY A 15 -21.36 -12.00 3.97
N ASN A 16 -20.71 -11.10 3.24
CA ASN A 16 -19.60 -11.39 2.33
C ASN A 16 -18.29 -10.82 2.88
N GLY A 17 -17.18 -11.46 2.54
CA GLY A 17 -15.85 -11.03 2.94
C GLY A 17 -15.33 -11.73 4.19
N CYS A 18 -14.01 -11.91 4.24
CA CYS A 18 -13.34 -12.36 5.45
C CYS A 18 -13.26 -11.20 6.46
N SER A 19 -14.08 -11.29 7.51
CA SER A 19 -14.32 -10.21 8.49
C SER A 19 -14.16 -10.66 9.94
N TYR A 20 -13.49 -11.79 10.17
CA TYR A 20 -13.32 -12.43 11.49
C TYR A 20 -11.85 -12.43 11.93
N ALA A 21 -11.44 -13.36 12.81
CA ALA A 21 -10.05 -13.46 13.27
C ALA A 21 -9.06 -13.90 12.17
N GLN A 22 -9.54 -14.60 11.14
CA GLN A 22 -8.73 -15.12 10.04
C GLN A 22 -9.57 -15.27 8.77
N GLY A 23 -8.95 -15.06 7.60
CA GLY A 23 -9.53 -15.37 6.30
C GLY A 23 -9.40 -16.84 5.91
N MET A 24 -10.14 -17.24 4.87
CA MET A 24 -10.14 -18.62 4.35
C MET A 24 -8.75 -19.10 3.89
N CYS A 25 -7.91 -18.17 3.43
CA CYS A 25 -6.53 -18.47 3.00
C CYS A 25 -5.52 -18.57 4.15
N GLY A 26 -5.93 -18.42 5.41
CA GLY A 26 -5.02 -18.43 6.56
C GLY A 26 -4.49 -17.05 6.98
N LYS A 27 -4.79 -15.98 6.24
CA LYS A 27 -4.38 -14.61 6.62
C LYS A 27 -5.09 -14.19 7.91
N THR A 28 -4.33 -13.86 8.95
CA THR A 28 -4.89 -13.36 10.21
C THR A 28 -5.45 -11.94 10.04
N ALA A 29 -6.33 -11.53 10.96
CA ALA A 29 -6.87 -10.17 10.96
C ALA A 29 -5.77 -9.11 11.03
N GLU A 30 -4.78 -9.31 11.90
CA GLU A 30 -3.62 -8.42 12.05
C GLU A 30 -2.83 -8.30 10.74
N THR A 31 -2.45 -9.41 10.11
CA THR A 31 -1.72 -9.39 8.84
C THR A 31 -2.55 -8.72 7.75
N SER A 32 -3.87 -8.90 7.73
CA SER A 32 -4.75 -8.21 6.77
C SER A 32 -4.74 -6.70 6.98
N ASP A 33 -4.90 -6.24 8.22
CA ASP A 33 -4.93 -4.80 8.53
C ASP A 33 -3.56 -4.14 8.23
N LEU A 34 -2.46 -4.86 8.41
CA LEU A 34 -1.13 -4.42 8.00
C LEU A 34 -0.96 -4.34 6.47
N GLN A 35 -1.54 -5.28 5.71
CA GLN A 35 -1.58 -5.18 4.25
C GLN A 35 -2.39 -3.95 3.80
N ASP A 36 -3.51 -3.65 4.46
CA ASP A 36 -4.32 -2.46 4.17
C ASP A 36 -3.53 -1.16 4.44
N LEU A 37 -2.79 -1.10 5.56
CA LEU A 37 -1.88 0.03 5.86
C LEU A 37 -0.76 0.16 4.83
N LEU A 38 -0.20 -0.94 4.34
CA LEU A 38 0.80 -0.92 3.27
C LEU A 38 0.20 -0.36 1.97
N ILE A 39 -1.02 -0.76 1.59
CA ILE A 39 -1.71 -0.20 0.42
C ILE A 39 -1.91 1.31 0.58
N ALA A 40 -2.38 1.77 1.74
CA ALA A 40 -2.53 3.21 1.99
C ALA A 40 -1.20 3.98 1.89
N ALA A 41 -0.10 3.40 2.40
CA ALA A 41 1.23 3.99 2.26
C ALA A 41 1.69 4.05 0.78
N LEU A 42 1.44 2.99 0.01
CA LEU A 42 1.77 2.92 -1.42
C LEU A 42 0.94 3.87 -2.28
N GLN A 43 -0.33 4.11 -1.95
CA GLN A 43 -1.15 5.14 -2.59
C GLN A 43 -0.54 6.53 -2.36
N GLY A 44 -0.13 6.83 -1.13
CA GLY A 44 0.56 8.09 -0.80
C GLY A 44 1.90 8.25 -1.52
N LEU A 45 2.70 7.18 -1.61
CA LEU A 45 3.94 7.16 -2.40
C LEU A 45 3.65 7.43 -3.88
N SER A 46 2.65 6.75 -4.45
CA SER A 46 2.26 6.88 -5.85
C SER A 46 1.79 8.29 -6.20
N ALA A 47 1.01 8.93 -5.32
CA ALA A 47 0.56 10.31 -5.51
C ALA A 47 1.74 11.29 -5.62
N TRP A 48 2.74 11.16 -4.75
CA TRP A 48 3.95 11.99 -4.82
C TRP A 48 4.86 11.61 -5.99
N ALA A 49 4.96 10.33 -6.36
CA ALA A 49 5.69 9.91 -7.54
C ALA A 49 5.07 10.47 -8.84
N PHE A 50 3.74 10.51 -8.92
CA PHE A 50 3.04 11.14 -10.04
C PHE A 50 3.31 12.65 -10.09
N LYS A 51 3.19 13.34 -8.94
CA LYS A 51 3.49 14.78 -8.84
C LYS A 51 4.95 15.10 -9.18
N ALA A 52 5.90 14.29 -8.74
CA ALA A 52 7.32 14.44 -9.02
C ALA A 52 7.63 14.43 -10.53
N ARG A 53 6.89 13.64 -11.31
CA ARG A 53 7.07 13.57 -12.77
C ARG A 53 6.71 14.87 -13.47
N GLU A 54 5.82 15.70 -12.93
CA GLU A 54 5.54 17.04 -13.47
C GLU A 54 6.78 17.96 -13.42
N TYR A 55 7.68 17.70 -12.48
CA TYR A 55 8.95 18.42 -12.32
C TYR A 55 10.15 17.69 -12.95
N GLY A 56 9.91 16.61 -13.72
CA GLY A 56 10.96 15.79 -14.31
C GLY A 56 11.74 14.92 -13.31
N ILE A 57 11.23 14.74 -12.10
CA ILE A 57 11.87 13.95 -11.05
C ILE A 57 11.37 12.50 -11.15
N VAL A 58 12.29 11.59 -11.45
CA VAL A 58 12.01 10.15 -11.57
C VAL A 58 13.01 9.37 -10.72
N ASP A 59 12.49 8.55 -9.81
CA ASP A 59 13.27 7.64 -8.98
C ASP A 59 13.00 6.20 -9.40
N HIS A 60 13.97 5.58 -10.08
CA HIS A 60 13.88 4.19 -10.54
C HIS A 60 13.73 3.19 -9.38
N TYR A 61 14.24 3.52 -8.18
CA TYR A 61 14.05 2.67 -7.02
C TYR A 61 12.57 2.65 -6.63
N VAL A 62 11.91 3.80 -6.56
CA VAL A 62 10.46 3.90 -6.29
C VAL A 62 9.66 3.10 -7.31
N ASP A 63 9.98 3.25 -8.60
CA ASP A 63 9.30 2.55 -9.70
C ASP A 63 9.43 1.02 -9.60
N SER A 64 10.57 0.51 -9.10
CA SER A 64 10.78 -0.92 -8.89
C SER A 64 10.29 -1.43 -7.52
N PHE A 65 10.22 -0.56 -6.52
CA PHE A 65 9.81 -0.90 -5.16
C PHE A 65 8.29 -1.05 -5.05
N ALA A 66 7.53 -0.07 -5.56
CA ALA A 66 6.07 -0.06 -5.45
C ALA A 66 5.40 -1.36 -5.92
N PRO A 67 5.70 -1.92 -7.12
CA PRO A 67 5.10 -3.17 -7.56
C PRO A 67 5.52 -4.37 -6.71
N ARG A 68 6.77 -4.40 -6.19
CA ARG A 68 7.23 -5.49 -5.30
C ARG A 68 6.48 -5.46 -3.95
N ALA A 69 6.35 -4.28 -3.36
CA ALA A 69 5.61 -4.10 -2.12
C ALA A 69 4.12 -4.41 -2.31
N PHE A 70 3.50 -3.97 -3.41
CA PHE A 70 2.12 -4.31 -3.77
C PHE A 70 1.95 -5.83 -3.97
N PHE A 71 2.88 -6.49 -4.66
CA PHE A 71 2.83 -7.94 -4.86
C PHE A 71 2.80 -8.71 -3.53
N SER A 72 3.43 -8.18 -2.48
CA SER A 72 3.40 -8.79 -1.14
C SER A 72 2.02 -8.84 -0.48
N THR A 73 1.04 -8.07 -0.96
CA THR A 73 -0.34 -8.07 -0.43
C THR A 73 -1.26 -9.06 -1.15
N LEU A 74 -0.78 -9.68 -2.24
CA LEU A 74 -1.58 -10.65 -2.99
C LEU A 74 -1.82 -11.94 -2.20
N THR A 75 -2.91 -12.62 -2.55
CA THR A 75 -3.35 -13.86 -1.89
C THR A 75 -2.24 -14.89 -1.89
N ASN A 76 -1.94 -15.46 -0.71
CA ASN A 76 -0.93 -16.50 -0.49
C ASN A 76 0.52 -16.08 -0.81
N VAL A 77 0.82 -14.78 -0.85
CA VAL A 77 2.20 -14.33 -1.09
C VAL A 77 2.99 -14.10 0.19
N ASN A 78 2.47 -13.31 1.13
CA ASN A 78 3.21 -12.95 2.34
C ASN A 78 2.32 -12.89 3.58
N PHE A 79 2.68 -13.69 4.60
CA PHE A 79 2.02 -13.73 5.90
C PHE A 79 2.93 -13.22 7.05
N ASP A 80 4.14 -12.73 6.73
CA ASP A 80 5.11 -12.20 7.70
C ASP A 80 4.80 -10.72 8.01
N SER A 81 4.10 -10.49 9.13
CA SER A 81 3.73 -9.15 9.59
C SER A 81 4.92 -8.19 9.75
N PRO A 82 6.04 -8.57 10.41
CA PRO A 82 7.26 -7.75 10.43
C PRO A 82 7.75 -7.30 9.05
N ARG A 83 7.73 -8.17 8.03
CA ARG A 83 8.11 -7.77 6.67
C ARG A 83 7.15 -6.77 6.05
N ILE A 84 5.84 -6.94 6.27
CA ILE A 84 4.81 -6.00 5.77
C ILE A 84 5.01 -4.61 6.42
N VAL A 85 5.29 -4.56 7.72
CA VAL A 85 5.64 -3.31 8.42
C VAL A 85 6.91 -2.70 7.83
N GLY A 86 7.91 -3.51 7.48
CA GLY A 86 9.12 -3.08 6.78
C GLY A 86 8.81 -2.36 5.47
N TYR A 87 7.99 -2.97 4.60
CA TYR A 87 7.54 -2.34 3.35
C TYR A 87 6.78 -1.04 3.59
N ALA A 88 5.90 -0.98 4.60
CA ALA A 88 5.13 0.22 4.87
C ALA A 88 6.03 1.39 5.31
N ARG A 89 7.02 1.12 6.17
CA ARG A 89 8.02 2.12 6.59
C ARG A 89 8.86 2.62 5.43
N GLU A 90 9.30 1.72 4.57
CA GLU A 90 10.07 2.07 3.38
C GLU A 90 9.25 2.91 2.40
N ALA A 91 7.99 2.56 2.15
CA ALA A 91 7.07 3.34 1.33
C ALA A 91 6.89 4.77 1.86
N ILE A 92 6.75 4.93 3.19
CA ILE A 92 6.63 6.23 3.85
C ILE A 92 7.94 7.04 3.69
N ALA A 93 9.09 6.42 3.88
CA ALA A 93 10.38 7.10 3.74
C ALA A 93 10.58 7.61 2.30
N LEU A 94 10.30 6.77 1.30
CA LEU A 94 10.35 7.15 -0.12
C LEU A 94 9.37 8.27 -0.45
N ARG A 95 8.16 8.23 0.13
CA ARG A 95 7.14 9.27 -0.04
C ARG A 95 7.64 10.62 0.48
N GLU A 96 8.19 10.65 1.70
CA GLU A 96 8.71 11.91 2.26
C GLU A 96 9.91 12.44 1.47
N ALA A 97 10.77 11.55 0.97
CA ALA A 97 11.89 11.95 0.11
C ALA A 97 11.41 12.58 -1.21
N LEU A 98 10.45 11.97 -1.90
CA LEU A 98 9.87 12.53 -3.13
C LEU A 98 9.14 13.85 -2.86
N LYS A 99 8.37 13.92 -1.78
CA LYS A 99 7.70 15.14 -1.34
C LYS A 99 8.69 16.28 -1.13
N ALA A 100 9.78 16.03 -0.42
CA ALA A 100 10.82 17.04 -0.19
C ALA A 100 11.46 17.52 -1.51
N GLN A 101 11.69 16.62 -2.46
CA GLN A 101 12.20 16.98 -3.78
C GLN A 101 11.20 17.83 -4.58
N CYS A 102 9.90 17.48 -4.55
CA CYS A 102 8.85 18.28 -5.19
C CYS A 102 8.76 19.68 -4.57
N LEU A 103 8.78 19.78 -3.24
CA LEU A 103 8.72 21.06 -2.53
C LEU A 103 9.95 21.94 -2.78
N LYS A 104 11.10 21.34 -3.07
CA LYS A 104 12.31 22.06 -3.50
C LYS A 104 12.17 22.63 -4.92
N ALA A 105 11.48 21.91 -5.82
CA ALA A 105 11.21 22.38 -7.17
C ALA A 105 10.09 23.44 -7.19
N ASP A 106 9.07 23.27 -6.36
CA ASP A 106 7.91 24.14 -6.23
C ASP A 106 7.37 24.10 -4.79
N ALA A 107 7.53 25.21 -4.05
CA ALA A 107 7.08 25.30 -2.67
C ALA A 107 5.55 25.15 -2.50
N GLY A 108 4.77 25.31 -3.58
CA GLY A 108 3.33 25.09 -3.63
C GLY A 108 2.92 23.67 -4.01
N ALA A 109 3.86 22.75 -4.22
CA ALA A 109 3.57 21.38 -4.61
C ALA A 109 2.66 20.68 -3.58
N ARG A 110 1.51 20.19 -4.06
CA ARG A 110 0.52 19.48 -3.26
C ARG A 110 -0.01 18.27 -4.03
N VAL A 111 -0.42 17.25 -3.28
CA VAL A 111 -1.12 16.07 -3.80
C VAL A 111 -2.49 16.01 -3.15
N GLU A 112 -3.50 15.63 -3.91
CA GLU A 112 -4.81 15.32 -3.35
C GLU A 112 -4.70 14.03 -2.53
N LYS A 113 -5.51 13.93 -1.47
CA LYS A 113 -5.64 12.65 -0.78
C LYS A 113 -6.30 11.68 -1.76
N PRO A 114 -5.77 10.46 -1.93
CA PRO A 114 -6.50 9.43 -2.65
C PRO A 114 -7.88 9.27 -2.01
N ASP A 115 -8.93 9.31 -2.82
CA ASP A 115 -10.30 9.05 -2.36
C ASP A 115 -10.34 7.64 -1.78
N VAL A 116 -10.58 7.54 -0.46
CA VAL A 116 -10.91 6.30 0.25
C VAL A 116 -12.24 6.53 0.94
#